data_AF-A0A812KTG1-F1
#
_entry.id   AF-A0A812KTG1-F1
#
_cell.length_a   1.000
_cell.length_b   1.000
_cell.length_c   1.000
_cell.angle_alpha   90.00
_cell.angle_beta   90.00
_cell.angle_gamma   90.00
#
_symmetry.space_group_name_H-M   'P 1'
#
loop_
_entity.id
_entity.type
_entity.pdbx_description
1 polymer ?
#
loop_
_entity_poly.entity_id
_entity_poly.type
_entity_poly.pdbx_seq_one_letter_code
_entity_poly.pdbx_strand_id
1 'polypeptide(L)'
;ADVAYGLEVLPKLMNLQTVQLMKGDLHLSTKALEGYMGFHHLLLSILRQYPSLQAQVESKIGTFLRSEAGRTKQSCPNLGEFLCLLAVSKKYTWDDVSAAVLKETLDRNASWALDKYPSLAGFGTSPENRLERTFKASIVSIRLLCFNVWFLRNVVFKRYGAQATSAEILEAEQRGGPKVSCTDMRWAEYEEQKGIPRPEEINMLQEQMRRTLHGNGLNSWSEYFVNLNLQPLKADELSQLLVMSLHDSVRKGYIPLWKMRALQQKNQQEKAPKTNDYLGADMDKYDSMHTTKGGGDRW
;
A
#
# COMPACT_ATOMS: atom_id res chain seq x y z
N ALA A 1 28.97 1.48 16.51
CA ALA A 1 28.56 1.02 15.17
C ALA A 1 27.52 -0.11 15.29
N ASP A 2 27.76 -1.14 16.11
CA ASP A 2 26.92 -2.35 16.16
C ASP A 2 25.45 -2.15 16.54
N VAL A 3 25.15 -1.28 17.50
CA VAL A 3 23.77 -1.03 17.94
C VAL A 3 22.95 -0.25 16.90
N ALA A 4 23.61 0.55 16.05
CA ALA A 4 22.93 1.28 14.97
C ALA A 4 22.34 0.33 13.92
N TYR A 5 22.92 -0.86 13.74
CA TYR A 5 22.32 -1.90 12.89
C TYR A 5 20.98 -2.40 13.43
N GLY A 6 20.71 -2.27 14.74
CA GLY A 6 19.40 -2.60 15.31
C GLY A 6 18.25 -1.82 14.63
N LEU A 7 18.49 -0.54 14.31
CA LEU A 7 17.55 0.31 13.56
C LEU A 7 17.39 -0.10 12.09
N GLU A 8 18.35 -0.82 11.53
CA GLU A 8 18.28 -1.30 10.15
C GLU A 8 17.70 -2.70 10.05
N VAL A 9 17.95 -3.56 11.05
CA VAL A 9 17.61 -4.98 11.02
C VAL A 9 16.21 -5.23 11.58
N LEU A 10 15.85 -4.65 12.74
CA LEU A 10 14.58 -4.98 13.39
C LEU A 10 13.36 -4.53 12.57
N PRO A 11 13.31 -3.30 12.01
CA PRO A 11 12.22 -2.91 11.12
C PRO A 11 12.10 -3.82 9.89
N LYS A 12 13.23 -4.31 9.35
CA LYS A 12 13.24 -5.26 8.24
C LYS A 12 12.65 -6.60 8.64
N LEU A 13 13.01 -7.14 9.80
CA LEU A 13 12.47 -8.40 10.30
C LEU A 13 10.97 -8.30 10.58
N MET A 14 10.55 -7.23 11.26
CA MET A 14 9.13 -6.94 11.51
C MET A 14 8.35 -6.86 10.19
N ASN A 15 8.81 -6.05 9.25
CA ASN A 15 8.16 -5.89 7.95
C ASN A 15 8.14 -7.19 7.13
N LEU A 16 9.26 -7.92 7.07
CA LEU A 16 9.33 -9.20 6.37
C LEU A 16 8.29 -10.17 6.92
N GLN A 17 8.19 -10.27 8.23
CA GLN A 17 7.20 -11.11 8.88
C GLN A 17 5.77 -10.69 8.55
N THR A 18 5.46 -9.39 8.59
CA THR A 18 4.15 -8.87 8.16
C THR A 18 3.88 -9.22 6.70
N VAL A 19 4.83 -9.05 5.78
CA VAL A 19 4.67 -9.40 4.37
C VAL A 19 4.34 -10.89 4.20
N GLN A 20 5.06 -11.77 4.89
CA GLN A 20 4.84 -13.23 4.82
C GLN A 20 3.45 -13.61 5.35
N LEU A 21 3.01 -12.99 6.46
CA LEU A 21 1.65 -13.16 6.98
C LEU A 21 0.61 -12.67 5.96
N MET A 22 0.80 -11.50 5.35
CA MET A 22 -0.21 -10.87 4.48
C MET A 22 -0.34 -11.51 3.10
N LYS A 23 0.71 -12.22 2.65
CA LYS A 23 0.65 -13.11 1.49
C LYS A 23 -0.12 -14.40 1.75
N GLY A 24 -0.21 -14.81 3.02
CA GLY A 24 -0.72 -16.13 3.42
C GLY A 24 0.35 -17.23 3.37
N ASP A 25 1.61 -16.87 3.15
CA ASP A 25 2.75 -17.80 3.09
C ASP A 25 3.14 -18.32 4.48
N LEU A 26 2.84 -17.54 5.52
CA LEU A 26 2.99 -17.95 6.91
C LEU A 26 1.60 -18.32 7.47
N HIS A 27 1.47 -19.54 8.00
CA HIS A 27 0.29 -19.87 8.81
C HIS A 27 0.13 -18.82 9.90
N LEU A 28 -1.09 -18.29 10.06
CA LEU A 28 -1.48 -17.34 11.11
C LEU A 28 -1.36 -17.99 12.49
N SER A 29 -0.15 -18.35 12.90
CA SER A 29 0.14 -18.97 14.17
C SER A 29 0.35 -17.88 15.22
N THR A 30 -0.11 -18.18 16.42
CA THR A 30 0.15 -17.39 17.63
C THR A 30 1.64 -17.09 17.77
N LYS A 31 2.52 -18.05 17.42
CA LYS A 31 3.98 -17.90 17.50
C LYS A 31 4.55 -16.88 16.52
N ALA A 32 4.00 -16.78 15.32
CA ALA A 32 4.39 -15.71 14.40
C ALA A 32 4.03 -14.34 15.00
N LEU A 33 2.80 -14.17 15.48
CA LEU A 33 2.36 -12.89 16.04
C LEU A 33 3.15 -12.50 17.30
N GLU A 34 3.44 -13.48 18.17
CA GLU A 34 4.35 -13.30 19.31
C GLU A 34 5.73 -12.84 18.86
N GLY A 35 6.30 -13.46 17.81
CA GLY A 35 7.60 -13.08 17.25
C GLY A 35 7.64 -11.63 16.76
N TYR A 36 6.59 -11.17 16.07
CA TYR A 36 6.48 -9.78 15.63
C TYR A 36 6.50 -8.80 16.82
N MET A 37 5.72 -9.11 17.86
CA MET A 37 5.66 -8.30 19.07
C MET A 37 6.97 -8.35 19.87
N GLY A 38 7.69 -9.48 19.83
CA GLY A 38 9.02 -9.63 20.40
C GLY A 38 10.05 -8.73 19.69
N PHE A 39 10.03 -8.65 18.36
CA PHE A 39 10.89 -7.71 17.62
C PHE A 39 10.56 -6.26 17.92
N HIS A 40 9.26 -5.93 18.05
CA HIS A 40 8.82 -4.61 18.46
C HIS A 40 9.32 -4.25 19.88
N HIS A 41 9.20 -5.18 20.84
CA HIS A 41 9.72 -5.01 22.19
C HIS A 41 11.24 -4.80 22.19
N LEU A 42 12.00 -5.61 21.45
CA LEU A 42 13.45 -5.45 21.34
C LEU A 42 13.83 -4.09 20.74
N LEU A 43 13.09 -3.62 19.72
CA LEU A 43 13.31 -2.30 19.13
C LEU A 43 13.07 -1.19 20.16
N LEU A 44 11.98 -1.25 20.93
CA LEU A 44 11.72 -0.32 22.04
C LEU A 44 12.85 -0.33 23.08
N SER A 45 13.34 -1.52 23.47
CA SER A 45 14.43 -1.68 24.43
C SER A 45 15.73 -1.02 23.95
N ILE A 46 16.09 -1.20 22.68
CA ILE A 46 17.26 -0.55 22.07
C ILE A 46 17.10 0.97 22.07
N LEU A 47 15.94 1.49 21.65
CA LEU A 47 15.71 2.94 21.58
C LEU A 47 15.72 3.60 22.95
N ARG A 48 15.23 2.89 23.97
CA ARG A 48 15.29 3.36 25.36
C ARG A 48 16.71 3.39 25.90
N GLN A 49 17.53 2.39 25.56
CA GLN A 49 18.94 2.35 25.97
C GLN A 49 19.80 3.38 25.23
N TYR A 50 19.42 3.73 23.98
CA TYR A 50 20.18 4.65 23.13
C TYR A 50 19.28 5.77 22.57
N PRO A 51 19.04 6.86 23.33
CA PRO A 51 18.18 7.96 22.90
C PRO A 51 18.60 8.65 21.58
N SER A 52 19.88 8.60 21.22
CA SER A 52 20.36 9.08 19.93
C SER A 52 19.75 8.31 18.75
N LEU A 53 19.43 7.03 18.92
CA LEU A 53 18.73 6.23 17.93
C LEU A 53 17.24 6.63 17.84
N GLN A 54 16.60 6.95 18.97
CA GLN A 54 15.24 7.50 18.96
C GLN A 54 15.20 8.80 18.15
N ALA A 55 16.15 9.71 18.36
CA ALA A 55 16.23 10.94 17.58
C ALA A 55 16.38 10.69 16.06
N GLN A 56 17.05 9.60 15.66
CA GLN A 56 17.14 9.20 14.26
C GLN A 56 15.81 8.67 13.71
N VAL A 57 15.03 7.92 14.50
CA VAL A 57 13.66 7.51 14.15
C VAL A 57 12.81 8.74 13.85
N GLU A 58 12.78 9.69 14.78
CA GLU A 58 11.99 10.92 14.64
C GLU A 58 12.45 11.75 13.44
N SER A 59 13.76 11.81 13.18
CA SER A 59 14.31 12.50 12.03
C SER A 59 13.90 11.85 10.70
N LYS A 60 13.91 10.51 10.61
CA LYS A 60 13.45 9.77 9.43
C LYS A 60 11.97 10.03 9.17
N ILE A 61 11.12 9.96 10.20
CA ILE A 61 9.69 10.24 10.07
C ILE A 61 9.44 11.71 9.69
N GLY A 62 10.13 12.64 10.35
CA GLY A 62 10.05 14.05 10.00
C GLY A 62 10.49 14.32 8.56
N THR A 63 11.53 13.65 8.06
CA THR A 63 11.98 13.79 6.66
C THR A 63 10.92 13.34 5.67
N PHE A 64 10.26 12.22 5.95
CA PHE A 64 9.16 11.69 5.15
C PHE A 64 7.96 12.67 5.11
N LEU A 65 7.65 13.33 6.21
CA LEU A 65 6.56 14.30 6.29
C LEU A 65 6.88 15.62 5.58
N ARG A 66 8.09 16.14 5.76
CA ARG A 66 8.49 17.48 5.31
C ARG A 66 8.40 17.70 3.81
N SER A 67 8.65 16.66 3.00
CA SER A 67 8.70 16.84 1.54
C SER A 67 8.40 15.58 0.77
N GLU A 68 7.97 15.73 -0.48
CA GLU A 68 7.84 14.62 -1.40
C GLU A 68 9.19 13.92 -1.67
N ALA A 69 10.28 14.66 -1.78
CA ALA A 69 11.62 14.10 -2.00
C ALA A 69 12.02 13.12 -0.86
N GLY A 70 11.61 13.42 0.38
CA GLY A 70 11.80 12.56 1.55
C GLY A 70 10.96 11.27 1.53
N ARG A 71 9.95 11.17 0.66
CA ARG A 71 9.07 10.00 0.52
C ARG A 71 9.47 9.05 -0.58
N THR A 72 10.40 9.45 -1.45
CA THR A 72 10.78 8.66 -2.63
C THR A 72 11.46 7.33 -2.24
N LYS A 73 11.56 6.38 -3.18
CA LYS A 73 12.31 5.12 -2.96
C LYS A 73 13.79 5.35 -2.61
N GLN A 74 14.35 6.49 -3.00
CA GLN A 74 15.72 6.87 -2.69
C GLN A 74 15.87 7.23 -1.20
N SER A 75 14.95 8.05 -0.68
CA SER A 75 14.99 8.53 0.72
C SER A 75 14.32 7.57 1.72
N CYS A 76 13.28 6.87 1.29
CA CYS A 76 12.51 5.91 2.08
C CYS A 76 12.29 4.64 1.23
N PRO A 77 13.27 3.73 1.15
CA PRO A 77 13.19 2.57 0.25
C PRO A 77 11.98 1.66 0.50
N ASN A 78 11.58 1.49 1.76
CA ASN A 78 10.54 0.56 2.16
C ASN A 78 9.52 1.20 3.11
N LEU A 79 8.27 1.32 2.66
CA LEU A 79 7.18 1.88 3.47
C LEU A 79 6.78 0.98 4.64
N GLY A 80 6.94 -0.34 4.52
CA GLY A 80 6.64 -1.26 5.61
C GLY A 80 7.64 -1.10 6.77
N GLU A 81 8.93 -0.97 6.45
CA GLU A 81 9.96 -0.64 7.45
C GLU A 81 9.69 0.73 8.09
N PHE A 82 9.26 1.71 7.30
CA PHE A 82 8.83 3.02 7.82
C PHE A 82 7.67 2.91 8.82
N LEU A 83 6.68 2.05 8.58
CA LEU A 83 5.57 1.83 9.51
C LEU A 83 6.04 1.15 10.81
N CYS A 84 7.04 0.26 10.74
CA CYS A 84 7.66 -0.29 11.93
C CYS A 84 8.40 0.78 12.74
N LEU A 85 9.05 1.75 12.09
CA LEU A 85 9.64 2.91 12.76
C LEU A 85 8.58 3.80 13.41
N LEU A 86 7.42 3.96 12.75
CA LEU A 86 6.28 4.70 13.33
C LEU A 86 5.74 4.02 14.60
N ALA A 87 5.80 2.69 14.70
CA ALA A 87 5.35 1.96 15.88
C ALA A 87 6.16 2.25 17.16
N VAL A 88 7.35 2.81 17.00
CA VAL A 88 8.25 3.19 18.10
C VAL A 88 8.50 4.71 18.16
N SER A 89 7.71 5.48 17.43
CA SER A 89 7.75 6.94 17.42
C SER A 89 7.14 7.51 18.71
N LYS A 90 7.82 8.50 19.30
CA LYS A 90 7.32 9.26 20.44
C LYS A 90 6.59 10.54 20.03
N LYS A 91 6.77 11.00 18.80
CA LYS A 91 6.30 12.32 18.33
C LYS A 91 5.17 12.25 17.31
N TYR A 92 5.21 11.25 16.46
CA TYR A 92 4.29 11.07 15.35
C TYR A 92 3.42 9.85 15.54
N THR A 93 2.19 9.94 15.05
CA THR A 93 1.16 8.92 15.09
C THR A 93 0.66 8.61 13.67
N TRP A 94 -0.32 7.72 13.54
CA TRP A 94 -0.88 7.38 12.22
C TRP A 94 -1.50 8.58 11.52
N ASP A 95 -2.29 9.41 12.23
CA ASP A 95 -3.04 10.46 11.53
C ASP A 95 -2.12 11.55 10.98
N ASP A 96 -0.98 11.81 11.64
CA ASP A 96 0.08 12.71 11.15
C ASP A 96 0.65 12.27 9.78
N VAL A 97 0.77 10.96 9.56
CA VAL A 97 1.44 10.40 8.37
C VAL A 97 0.48 9.84 7.32
N SER A 98 -0.78 9.60 7.69
CA SER A 98 -1.74 8.79 6.94
C SER A 98 -1.87 9.22 5.48
N ALA A 99 -2.11 10.51 5.23
CA ALA A 99 -2.26 11.06 3.88
C ALA A 99 -0.98 10.89 3.04
N ALA A 100 0.18 11.16 3.64
CA ALA A 100 1.48 11.05 2.97
C ALA A 100 1.84 9.59 2.64
N VAL A 101 1.60 8.68 3.58
CA VAL A 101 1.83 7.24 3.41
C VAL A 101 0.86 6.66 2.37
N LEU A 102 -0.42 7.00 2.44
CA LEU A 102 -1.42 6.51 1.50
C LEU A 102 -1.09 6.94 0.07
N LYS A 103 -0.79 8.23 -0.13
CA LYS A 103 -0.42 8.75 -1.46
C LYS A 103 0.82 8.04 -2.03
N GLU A 104 1.88 7.93 -1.23
CA GLU A 104 3.11 7.28 -1.68
C GLU A 104 2.92 5.76 -1.92
N THR A 105 2.04 5.12 -1.15
CA THR A 105 1.66 3.72 -1.34
C THR A 105 0.96 3.52 -2.69
N LEU A 106 0.00 4.39 -3.04
CA LEU A 106 -0.70 4.34 -4.33
C LEU A 106 0.29 4.56 -5.49
N ASP A 107 1.20 5.52 -5.38
CA ASP A 107 2.22 5.81 -6.41
C ASP A 107 3.15 4.61 -6.64
N ARG A 108 3.59 3.95 -5.58
CA ARG A 108 4.46 2.76 -5.67
C ARG A 108 3.72 1.53 -6.19
N ASN A 109 2.46 1.36 -5.80
CA ASN A 109 1.63 0.24 -6.25
C ASN A 109 1.19 0.39 -7.72
N ALA A 110 1.17 1.61 -8.28
CA ALA A 110 0.79 1.84 -9.67
C ALA A 110 1.62 1.00 -10.65
N SER A 111 2.92 0.81 -10.39
CA SER A 111 3.76 -0.05 -11.24
C SER A 111 3.28 -1.50 -11.23
N TRP A 112 3.03 -2.06 -10.05
CA TRP A 112 2.54 -3.43 -9.89
C TRP A 112 1.15 -3.62 -10.50
N ALA A 113 0.27 -2.63 -10.31
CA ALA A 113 -1.05 -2.62 -10.92
C ALA A 113 -0.96 -2.64 -12.45
N LEU A 114 -0.06 -1.83 -13.02
CA LEU A 114 0.14 -1.76 -14.45
C LEU A 114 0.75 -3.04 -15.03
N ASP A 115 1.70 -3.66 -14.32
CA ASP A 115 2.29 -4.94 -14.72
C ASP A 115 1.25 -6.06 -14.77
N LYS A 116 0.36 -6.11 -13.77
CA LYS A 116 -0.69 -7.12 -13.71
C LYS A 116 -1.86 -6.83 -14.66
N TYR A 117 -2.18 -5.56 -14.88
CA TYR A 117 -3.29 -5.11 -15.71
C TYR A 117 -2.88 -3.97 -16.66
N PRO A 118 -2.21 -4.29 -17.78
CA PRO A 118 -1.73 -3.31 -18.77
C PRO A 118 -2.81 -2.35 -19.31
N SER A 119 -4.07 -2.78 -19.30
CA SER A 119 -5.22 -1.97 -19.67
C SER A 119 -5.33 -0.67 -18.86
N LEU A 120 -4.79 -0.62 -17.64
CA LEU A 120 -4.85 0.54 -16.73
C LEU A 120 -4.09 1.77 -17.26
N ALA A 121 -3.16 1.58 -18.19
CA ALA A 121 -2.48 2.69 -18.88
C ALA A 121 -3.39 3.44 -19.85
N GLY A 122 -4.50 2.83 -20.29
CA GLY A 122 -5.42 3.44 -21.24
C GLY A 122 -6.24 4.58 -20.60
N PHE A 123 -6.44 5.66 -21.35
CA PHE A 123 -7.31 6.77 -20.95
C PHE A 123 -8.79 6.37 -20.87
N GLY A 124 -9.19 5.35 -21.64
CA GLY A 124 -10.58 4.86 -21.66
C GLY A 124 -10.84 3.66 -20.76
N THR A 125 -10.11 3.49 -19.65
CA THR A 125 -10.49 2.52 -18.60
C THR A 125 -11.58 3.14 -17.74
N SER A 126 -12.70 2.44 -17.56
CA SER A 126 -13.79 2.93 -16.69
C SER A 126 -13.34 3.04 -15.22
N PRO A 127 -13.93 3.95 -14.43
CA PRO A 127 -13.63 4.07 -13.01
C PRO A 127 -13.75 2.74 -12.25
N GLU A 128 -14.79 1.95 -12.51
CA GLU A 128 -15.06 0.68 -11.84
C GLU A 128 -13.95 -0.33 -12.10
N ASN A 129 -13.56 -0.49 -13.38
CA ASN A 129 -12.46 -1.35 -13.76
C ASN A 129 -11.13 -0.90 -13.14
N ARG A 130 -10.90 0.41 -13.05
CA ARG A 130 -9.68 0.97 -12.45
C ARG A 130 -9.61 0.65 -10.97
N LEU A 131 -10.69 0.90 -10.25
CA LEU A 131 -10.81 0.61 -8.82
C LEU A 131 -10.61 -0.88 -8.55
N GLU A 132 -11.34 -1.75 -9.25
CA GLU A 132 -11.29 -3.20 -9.05
C GLU A 132 -9.89 -3.78 -9.34
N ARG A 133 -9.33 -3.48 -10.50
CA ARG A 133 -8.03 -4.03 -10.92
C ARG A 133 -6.89 -3.54 -10.05
N THR A 134 -6.91 -2.26 -9.67
CA THR A 134 -5.88 -1.70 -8.79
C THR A 134 -5.96 -2.30 -7.39
N PHE A 135 -7.16 -2.52 -6.85
CA PHE A 135 -7.36 -3.19 -5.57
C PHE A 135 -6.81 -4.62 -5.61
N LYS A 136 -7.19 -5.41 -6.62
CA LYS A 136 -6.72 -6.80 -6.83
C LYS A 136 -5.21 -6.91 -7.02
N ALA A 137 -4.58 -5.91 -7.63
CA ALA A 137 -3.12 -5.87 -7.78
C ALA A 137 -2.41 -5.47 -6.48
N SER A 138 -3.04 -4.65 -5.65
CA SER A 138 -2.44 -4.04 -4.46
C SER A 138 -2.82 -4.74 -3.15
N ILE A 139 -3.56 -5.85 -3.20
CA ILE A 139 -4.17 -6.47 -2.01
C ILE A 139 -3.16 -6.80 -0.91
N VAL A 140 -1.95 -7.25 -1.25
CA VAL A 140 -0.90 -7.53 -0.25
C VAL A 140 -0.44 -6.24 0.44
N SER A 141 -0.19 -5.17 -0.31
CA SER A 141 0.17 -3.86 0.24
C SER A 141 -0.96 -3.27 1.10
N ILE A 142 -2.21 -3.42 0.66
CA ILE A 142 -3.42 -3.01 1.38
C ILE A 142 -3.50 -3.72 2.74
N ARG A 143 -3.38 -5.04 2.75
CA ARG A 143 -3.37 -5.85 3.97
C ARG A 143 -2.24 -5.48 4.92
N LEU A 144 -1.03 -5.24 4.37
CA LEU A 144 0.13 -4.81 5.15
C LEU A 144 -0.12 -3.48 5.86
N LEU A 145 -0.71 -2.50 5.17
CA LEU A 145 -1.04 -1.22 5.78
C LEU A 145 -2.11 -1.38 6.87
N CYS A 146 -3.17 -2.14 6.61
CA CYS A 146 -4.20 -2.45 7.61
C CYS A 146 -3.60 -3.12 8.86
N PHE A 147 -2.71 -4.10 8.70
CA PHE A 147 -2.03 -4.73 9.84
C PHE A 147 -1.26 -3.70 10.68
N ASN A 148 -0.44 -2.86 10.03
CA ASN A 148 0.39 -1.90 10.74
C ASN A 148 -0.47 -0.84 11.46
N VAL A 149 -1.50 -0.32 10.80
CA VAL A 149 -2.40 0.66 11.43
C VAL A 149 -3.19 0.04 12.57
N TRP A 150 -3.69 -1.18 12.39
CA TRP A 150 -4.36 -1.90 13.47
C TRP A 150 -3.44 -2.09 14.67
N PHE A 151 -2.19 -2.52 14.44
CA PHE A 151 -1.18 -2.70 15.48
C PHE A 151 -0.88 -1.39 16.22
N LEU A 152 -0.65 -0.30 15.48
CA LEU A 152 -0.45 1.03 16.07
C LEU A 152 -1.60 1.42 17.00
N ARG A 153 -2.84 1.26 16.55
CA ARG A 153 -4.01 1.75 17.30
C ARG A 153 -4.35 0.86 18.50
N ASN A 154 -4.28 -0.45 18.35
CA ASN A 154 -4.78 -1.40 19.34
C ASN A 154 -3.69 -1.93 20.29
N VAL A 155 -2.42 -1.83 19.90
CA VAL A 155 -1.28 -2.27 20.71
C VAL A 155 -0.47 -1.08 21.22
N VAL A 156 -0.05 -0.17 20.33
CA VAL A 156 0.85 0.94 20.74
C VAL A 156 0.07 2.07 21.42
N PHE A 157 -1.06 2.50 20.85
CA PHE A 157 -1.85 3.65 21.32
C PHE A 157 -3.07 3.27 22.17
N LYS A 158 -3.11 2.04 22.68
CA LYS A 158 -4.24 1.45 23.41
C LYS A 158 -4.85 2.34 24.50
N ARG A 159 -4.03 3.09 25.26
CA ARG A 159 -4.51 3.97 26.35
C ARG A 159 -5.43 5.10 25.91
N TYR A 160 -5.32 5.54 24.66
CA TYR A 160 -6.13 6.61 24.11
C TYR A 160 -7.36 6.06 23.37
N GLY A 161 -7.42 4.74 23.21
CA GLY A 161 -8.51 4.06 22.55
C GLY A 161 -8.38 4.00 21.04
N ALA A 162 -9.17 3.09 20.48
CA ALA A 162 -9.36 2.78 19.06
C ALA A 162 -9.44 3.98 18.10
N GLN A 163 -9.92 5.12 18.61
CA GLN A 163 -10.41 6.27 17.83
C GLN A 163 -9.64 7.56 18.11
N ALA A 164 -8.70 7.56 19.06
CA ALA A 164 -7.95 8.77 19.37
C ALA A 164 -7.13 9.25 18.18
N THR A 165 -7.16 10.56 18.01
CA THR A 165 -6.39 11.29 17.01
C THR A 165 -5.04 11.74 17.56
N SER A 166 -4.09 12.04 16.68
CA SER A 166 -2.81 12.68 17.05
C SER A 166 -3.00 13.91 17.94
N ALA A 167 -4.00 14.74 17.60
CA ALA A 167 -4.30 15.97 18.33
C ALA A 167 -4.77 15.67 19.75
N GLU A 168 -5.67 14.69 19.94
CA GLU A 168 -6.16 14.28 21.26
C GLU A 168 -5.04 13.64 22.10
N ILE A 169 -4.16 12.87 21.47
CA ILE A 169 -2.98 12.28 22.11
C ILE A 169 -2.06 13.38 22.65
N LEU A 170 -1.70 14.35 21.79
CA LEU A 170 -0.82 15.46 22.13
C LEU A 170 -1.46 16.42 23.14
N GLU A 171 -2.74 16.71 22.99
CA GLU A 171 -3.49 17.56 23.92
C GLU A 171 -3.60 16.91 25.31
N ALA A 172 -3.86 15.61 25.37
CA ALA A 172 -3.84 14.87 26.62
C ALA A 172 -2.47 14.96 27.29
N GLU A 173 -1.36 14.86 26.55
CA GLU A 173 -0.01 15.04 27.09
C GLU A 173 0.25 16.46 27.59
N GLN A 174 -0.27 17.50 26.91
CA GLN A 174 -0.11 18.90 27.31
C GLN A 174 -0.90 19.31 28.56
N ARG A 175 -2.10 18.75 28.78
CA ARG A 175 -2.95 19.05 29.97
C ARG A 175 -2.46 18.41 31.28
N GLY A 176 -1.20 17.98 31.34
CA GLY A 176 -0.65 17.21 32.46
C GLY A 176 -0.94 15.72 32.35
N GLY A 177 -1.09 15.21 31.12
CA GLY A 177 -1.16 13.77 30.85
C GLY A 177 0.07 13.01 31.36
N PRO A 178 0.10 11.69 31.20
CA PRO A 178 1.17 10.88 31.74
C PRO A 178 2.52 11.42 31.24
N LYS A 179 3.48 11.66 32.15
CA LYS A 179 4.85 12.10 31.81
C LYS A 179 5.61 11.11 30.91
N VAL A 180 4.97 10.01 30.53
CA VAL A 180 5.52 8.82 29.89
C VAL A 180 4.78 8.62 28.56
N SER A 181 5.53 8.55 27.47
CA SER A 181 4.99 8.36 26.11
C SER A 181 4.27 7.01 25.95
N CYS A 182 3.41 6.88 24.93
CA CYS A 182 2.77 5.60 24.56
C CYS A 182 3.76 4.45 24.44
N THR A 183 4.87 4.70 23.74
CA THR A 183 5.91 3.70 23.51
C THR A 183 6.64 3.32 24.80
N ASP A 184 6.85 4.26 25.73
CA ASP A 184 7.51 3.97 27.00
C ASP A 184 6.62 3.12 27.93
N MET A 185 5.31 3.36 27.95
CA MET A 185 4.40 2.46 28.69
C MET A 185 4.27 1.11 28.00
N ARG A 186 4.17 1.08 26.66
CA ARG A 186 4.09 -0.20 25.93
C ARG A 186 5.32 -1.06 26.18
N TRP A 187 6.49 -0.43 26.29
CA TRP A 187 7.71 -1.08 26.75
C TRP A 187 7.55 -1.63 28.17
N ALA A 188 7.05 -0.83 29.13
CA ALA A 188 6.84 -1.28 30.50
C ALA A 188 5.83 -2.45 30.60
N GLU A 189 4.78 -2.45 29.78
CA GLU A 189 3.82 -3.56 29.67
C GLU A 189 4.49 -4.84 29.15
N TYR A 190 5.41 -4.73 28.17
CA TYR A 190 6.19 -5.88 27.74
C TYR A 190 7.12 -6.38 28.85
N GLU A 191 7.81 -5.49 29.58
CA GLU A 191 8.70 -5.86 30.68
C GLU A 191 7.96 -6.58 31.82
N GLU A 192 6.78 -6.10 32.19
CA GLU A 192 5.92 -6.75 33.19
C GLU A 192 5.63 -8.21 32.81
N GLN A 193 5.48 -8.47 31.51
CA GLN A 193 5.22 -9.80 30.95
C GLN A 193 6.50 -10.50 30.46
N LYS A 194 7.69 -10.02 30.84
CA LYS A 194 9.00 -10.57 30.43
C LYS A 194 9.15 -10.73 28.91
N GLY A 195 8.60 -9.78 28.16
CA GLY A 195 8.60 -9.75 26.69
C GLY A 195 7.55 -10.65 26.02
N ILE A 196 6.73 -11.38 26.79
CA ILE A 196 5.68 -12.24 26.26
C ILE A 196 4.39 -11.41 26.11
N PRO A 197 3.82 -11.29 24.90
CA PRO A 197 2.54 -10.60 24.73
C PRO A 197 1.41 -11.28 25.48
N ARG A 198 0.43 -10.50 25.95
CA ARG A 198 -0.74 -11.05 26.64
C ARG A 198 -1.57 -11.90 25.65
N PRO A 199 -2.10 -13.07 26.08
CA PRO A 199 -2.90 -13.93 25.20
C PRO A 199 -4.07 -13.21 24.53
N GLU A 200 -4.72 -12.28 25.24
CA GLU A 200 -5.83 -11.49 24.70
C GLU A 200 -5.38 -10.61 23.52
N GLU A 201 -4.19 -10.01 23.59
CA GLU A 201 -3.64 -9.16 22.52
C GLU A 201 -3.33 -9.99 21.27
N ILE A 202 -2.75 -11.18 21.46
CA ILE A 202 -2.47 -12.09 20.36
C ILE A 202 -3.76 -12.61 19.74
N ASN A 203 -4.76 -12.99 20.54
CA ASN A 203 -6.05 -13.45 20.04
C ASN A 203 -6.77 -12.37 19.24
N MET A 204 -6.76 -11.12 19.73
CA MET A 204 -7.32 -9.98 18.99
C MET A 204 -6.59 -9.76 17.66
N LEU A 205 -5.26 -9.78 17.66
CA LEU A 205 -4.47 -9.61 16.44
C LEU A 205 -4.72 -10.75 15.44
N GLN A 206 -4.76 -12.00 15.93
CA GLN A 206 -5.01 -13.17 15.10
C GLN A 206 -6.39 -13.13 14.45
N GLU A 207 -7.43 -12.77 15.20
CA GLU A 207 -8.79 -12.63 14.69
C GLU A 207 -8.88 -11.53 13.63
N GLN A 208 -8.22 -10.40 13.86
CA GLN A 208 -8.20 -9.30 12.89
C GLN A 208 -7.46 -9.68 11.61
N MET A 209 -6.41 -10.51 11.72
CA MET A 209 -5.73 -11.04 10.55
C MET A 209 -6.54 -12.09 9.81
N ARG A 210 -7.29 -12.95 10.52
CA ARG A 210 -8.26 -13.85 9.86
C ARG A 210 -9.31 -13.06 9.09
N ARG A 211 -9.86 -11.98 9.67
CA ARG A 211 -10.82 -11.10 8.99
C ARG A 211 -10.23 -10.44 7.74
N THR A 212 -8.99 -9.98 7.83
CA THR A 212 -8.26 -9.32 6.75
C THR A 212 -7.87 -10.27 5.61
N LEU A 213 -7.54 -11.53 5.93
CA LEU A 213 -7.05 -12.52 4.96
C LEU A 213 -8.16 -13.38 4.35
N HIS A 214 -9.13 -13.78 5.15
CA HIS A 214 -10.15 -14.78 4.80
C HIS A 214 -11.58 -14.30 5.07
N GLY A 215 -11.77 -13.17 5.73
CA GLY A 215 -13.09 -12.65 6.06
C GLY A 215 -13.67 -11.75 4.98
N ASN A 216 -14.94 -11.40 5.16
CA ASN A 216 -15.61 -10.41 4.33
C ASN A 216 -15.09 -8.97 4.53
N GLY A 217 -14.11 -8.73 5.41
CA GLY A 217 -13.80 -7.39 5.95
C GLY A 217 -12.78 -6.53 5.18
N LEU A 218 -12.17 -7.03 4.10
CA LEU A 218 -11.24 -6.24 3.27
C LEU A 218 -11.34 -6.62 1.78
N ASN A 219 -12.55 -6.47 1.23
CA ASN A 219 -12.90 -6.77 -0.16
C ASN A 219 -13.19 -5.51 -0.99
N SER A 220 -13.24 -4.35 -0.34
CA SER A 220 -13.52 -3.07 -1.01
C SER A 220 -12.57 -1.95 -0.58
N TRP A 221 -12.48 -0.92 -1.41
CA TRP A 221 -11.79 0.32 -1.05
C TRP A 221 -12.41 0.98 0.18
N SER A 222 -13.74 0.96 0.33
CA SER A 222 -14.40 1.54 1.51
C SER A 222 -13.93 0.88 2.80
N GLU A 223 -13.92 -0.45 2.84
CA GLU A 223 -13.40 -1.21 3.98
C GLU A 223 -11.93 -0.94 4.22
N TYR A 224 -11.12 -0.79 3.16
CA TYR A 224 -9.72 -0.40 3.31
C TYR A 224 -9.59 0.94 4.04
N PHE A 225 -10.30 1.99 3.64
CA PHE A 225 -10.27 3.28 4.34
C PHE A 225 -10.74 3.16 5.80
N VAL A 226 -11.82 2.41 6.05
CA VAL A 226 -12.32 2.17 7.41
C VAL A 226 -11.29 1.46 8.28
N ASN A 227 -10.59 0.45 7.77
CA ASN A 227 -9.52 -0.26 8.50
C ASN A 227 -8.31 0.66 8.79
N LEU A 228 -8.12 1.71 7.99
CA LEU A 228 -7.12 2.75 8.23
C LEU A 228 -7.61 3.86 9.16
N ASN A 229 -8.83 3.77 9.69
CA ASN A 229 -9.50 4.83 10.44
C ASN A 229 -9.63 6.15 9.64
N LEU A 230 -9.89 6.02 8.34
CA LEU A 230 -10.07 7.13 7.41
C LEU A 230 -11.48 7.13 6.84
N GLN A 231 -11.95 8.31 6.44
CA GLN A 231 -13.22 8.42 5.72
C GLN A 231 -13.06 7.85 4.30
N PRO A 232 -13.94 6.93 3.86
CA PRO A 232 -13.95 6.44 2.50
C PRO A 232 -14.13 7.58 1.49
N LEU A 233 -13.32 7.58 0.43
CA LEU A 233 -13.49 8.47 -0.71
C LEU A 233 -14.63 7.98 -1.61
N LYS A 234 -15.27 8.91 -2.33
CA LYS A 234 -16.22 8.52 -3.39
C LYS A 234 -15.49 7.81 -4.52
N ALA A 235 -16.19 6.93 -5.23
CA ALA A 235 -15.62 6.11 -6.29
C ALA A 235 -14.91 6.95 -7.38
N ASP A 236 -15.51 8.07 -7.80
CA ASP A 236 -14.94 8.96 -8.81
C ASP A 236 -13.67 9.67 -8.31
N GLU A 237 -13.69 10.18 -7.08
CA GLU A 237 -12.55 10.84 -6.45
C GLU A 237 -11.37 9.88 -6.31
N LEU A 238 -11.63 8.65 -5.87
CA LEU A 238 -10.62 7.62 -5.74
C LEU A 238 -10.07 7.17 -7.10
N SER A 239 -10.94 7.01 -8.10
CA SER A 239 -10.52 6.68 -9.47
C SER A 239 -9.59 7.77 -10.04
N GLN A 240 -9.93 9.04 -9.84
CA GLN A 240 -9.08 10.18 -10.22
C GLN A 240 -7.75 10.17 -9.46
N LEU A 241 -7.76 9.90 -8.15
CA LEU A 241 -6.55 9.78 -7.35
C LEU A 241 -5.64 8.66 -7.87
N LEU A 242 -6.19 7.52 -8.30
CA LEU A 242 -5.42 6.43 -8.91
C LEU A 242 -4.81 6.83 -10.26
N VAL A 243 -5.52 7.63 -11.07
CA VAL A 243 -4.97 8.20 -12.31
C VAL A 243 -3.80 9.15 -11.98
N MET A 244 -3.98 10.06 -11.03
CA MET A 244 -2.91 10.95 -10.58
C MET A 244 -1.71 10.16 -10.06
N SER A 245 -1.96 9.10 -9.29
CA SER A 245 -0.90 8.25 -8.74
C SER A 245 -0.10 7.53 -9.83
N LEU A 246 -0.75 7.15 -10.93
CA LEU A 246 -0.06 6.61 -12.11
C LEU A 246 0.85 7.66 -12.76
N HIS A 247 0.37 8.89 -12.93
CA HIS A 247 1.19 9.99 -13.45
C HIS A 247 2.37 10.32 -12.53
N ASP A 248 2.15 10.37 -11.23
CA ASP A 248 3.20 10.61 -10.24
C ASP A 248 4.22 9.47 -10.21
N SER A 249 3.78 8.22 -10.39
CA SER A 249 4.66 7.06 -10.53
C SER A 249 5.63 7.23 -11.71
N VAL A 250 5.17 7.78 -12.84
CA VAL A 250 6.02 8.10 -13.99
C VAL A 250 6.95 9.28 -13.69
N ARG A 251 6.43 10.37 -13.12
CA ARG A 251 7.21 11.56 -12.77
C ARG A 251 8.33 11.24 -11.78
N LYS A 252 8.07 10.37 -10.81
CA LYS A 252 9.04 9.88 -9.82
C LYS A 252 10.00 8.82 -10.38
N GLY A 253 9.80 8.36 -11.61
CA GLY A 253 10.62 7.35 -12.26
C GLY A 253 10.38 5.92 -11.76
N TYR A 254 9.27 5.66 -11.06
CA TYR A 254 8.88 4.31 -10.64
C TYR A 254 8.39 3.48 -11.83
N ILE A 255 7.75 4.13 -12.80
CA ILE A 255 7.37 3.54 -14.08
C ILE A 255 8.14 4.26 -15.19
N PRO A 256 8.98 3.56 -15.97
CA PRO A 256 9.67 4.16 -17.09
C PRO A 256 8.69 4.71 -18.14
N LEU A 257 8.96 5.92 -18.66
CA LEU A 257 8.09 6.59 -19.63
C LEU A 257 7.87 5.76 -20.91
N TRP A 258 8.91 5.03 -21.36
CA TRP A 258 8.81 4.18 -22.54
C TRP A 258 7.78 3.05 -22.36
N LYS A 259 7.71 2.47 -21.15
CA LYS A 259 6.78 1.39 -20.80
C LYS A 259 5.34 1.91 -20.87
N MET A 260 5.09 3.10 -20.33
CA MET A 260 3.78 3.75 -20.41
C MET A 260 3.35 3.99 -21.85
N ARG A 261 4.23 4.57 -22.68
CA ARG A 261 3.92 4.87 -24.09
C ARG A 261 3.61 3.61 -24.89
N ALA A 262 4.40 2.55 -24.72
CA ALA A 262 4.19 1.28 -25.39
C ALA A 262 2.81 0.67 -25.04
N LEU A 263 2.43 0.69 -23.77
CA LEU A 263 1.14 0.17 -23.32
C LEU A 263 -0.05 1.01 -23.82
N GLN A 264 0.10 2.34 -23.86
CA GLN A 264 -0.93 3.23 -24.39
C GLN A 264 -1.17 3.01 -25.89
N GLN A 265 -0.09 2.85 -26.67
CA GLN A 265 -0.19 2.55 -28.10
C GLN A 265 -0.88 1.20 -28.34
N LYS A 266 -0.48 0.16 -27.59
CA LYS A 266 -1.10 -1.17 -27.69
C LYS A 266 -2.60 -1.11 -27.38
N ASN A 267 -3.00 -0.42 -26.32
CA ASN A 267 -4.41 -0.26 -25.94
C ASN A 267 -5.22 0.54 -26.98
N GLN A 268 -4.60 1.46 -27.72
CA GLN A 268 -5.26 2.18 -28.82
C GLN A 268 -5.45 1.30 -30.05
N GLN A 269 -4.45 0.47 -30.39
CA GLN A 269 -4.55 -0.49 -31.51
C GLN A 269 -5.61 -1.57 -31.26
N GLU A 270 -5.73 -2.08 -30.03
CA GLU A 270 -6.75 -3.06 -29.65
C GLU A 270 -8.18 -2.49 -29.65
N LYS A 271 -8.32 -1.16 -29.53
CA LYS A 271 -9.61 -0.45 -29.60
C LYS A 271 -9.99 0.01 -31.02
N ALA A 272 -9.06 0.02 -31.96
CA ALA A 272 -9.37 0.34 -33.34
C ALA A 272 -10.30 -0.76 -33.90
N PRO A 273 -11.42 -0.40 -34.56
CA PRO A 273 -12.25 -1.40 -35.21
C PRO A 273 -11.38 -2.17 -36.20
N LYS A 274 -11.37 -3.51 -36.11
CA LYS A 274 -10.84 -4.33 -37.19
C LYS A 274 -11.58 -3.88 -38.44
N THR A 275 -10.88 -3.29 -39.41
CA THR A 275 -11.44 -2.97 -40.71
C THR A 275 -12.14 -4.22 -41.22
N ASN A 276 -13.47 -4.17 -41.23
CA ASN A 276 -14.30 -5.27 -41.69
C ASN A 276 -14.13 -5.25 -43.21
N ASP A 277 -13.22 -6.06 -43.72
CA ASP A 277 -12.93 -6.19 -45.15
C ASP A 277 -14.04 -6.98 -45.88
N TYR A 278 -15.29 -6.56 -45.66
CA TYR A 278 -16.47 -7.11 -46.32
C TYR A 278 -16.67 -6.53 -47.73
N LEU A 279 -15.81 -5.60 -48.18
CA LEU A 279 -15.92 -4.96 -49.49
C LEU A 279 -14.75 -5.28 -50.44
N GLY A 280 -13.64 -5.87 -49.95
CA GLY A 280 -12.50 -6.23 -50.79
C GLY A 280 -12.62 -7.59 -51.50
N ALA A 281 -13.39 -8.54 -50.95
CA ALA A 281 -13.44 -9.91 -51.49
C ALA A 281 -14.53 -10.15 -52.57
N ASP A 282 -15.55 -9.29 -52.67
CA ASP A 282 -16.68 -9.48 -53.60
C ASP A 282 -16.60 -8.58 -54.86
N MET A 283 -15.73 -7.57 -54.91
CA MET A 283 -15.51 -6.75 -56.12
C MET A 283 -14.74 -7.51 -57.21
N ASP A 284 -13.77 -8.35 -56.82
CA ASP A 284 -12.97 -9.13 -57.79
C ASP A 284 -13.80 -10.20 -58.52
N LYS A 285 -14.93 -10.62 -57.93
CA LYS A 285 -15.87 -11.53 -58.60
C LYS A 285 -16.76 -10.83 -59.62
N TYR A 286 -17.13 -9.58 -59.40
CA TYR A 286 -18.01 -8.83 -60.32
C TYR A 286 -17.29 -8.38 -61.59
N ASP A 287 -15.99 -8.02 -61.50
CA ASP A 287 -15.20 -7.64 -62.69
C ASP A 287 -14.80 -8.84 -63.57
N SER A 288 -14.70 -10.04 -62.97
CA SER A 288 -14.42 -11.29 -63.72
C SER A 288 -15.62 -11.83 -64.51
N MET A 289 -16.85 -11.39 -64.21
CA MET A 289 -18.06 -11.87 -64.88
C MET A 289 -18.49 -11.03 -66.11
N HIS A 290 -17.90 -9.86 -66.33
CA HIS A 290 -18.28 -8.97 -67.43
C HIS A 290 -17.23 -8.81 -68.55
N THR A 291 -16.15 -9.57 -68.52
CA THR A 291 -15.10 -9.53 -69.55
C THR A 291 -14.90 -10.86 -70.28
N THR A 292 -15.97 -11.42 -70.86
CA THR A 292 -15.81 -12.41 -71.95
C THR A 292 -17.05 -12.54 -72.82
N LYS A 293 -17.07 -11.80 -73.94
CA LYS A 293 -17.41 -12.26 -75.31
C LYS A 293 -17.63 -11.04 -76.22
N GLY A 294 -16.58 -10.68 -76.95
CA GLY A 294 -16.59 -9.63 -77.96
C GLY A 294 -15.57 -9.93 -79.06
N GLY A 295 -15.80 -11.03 -79.77
CA GLY A 295 -15.14 -11.39 -81.02
C GLY A 295 -15.92 -12.56 -81.63
N GLY A 296 -16.29 -12.61 -82.90
CA GLY A 296 -16.10 -11.75 -84.06
C GLY A 296 -16.79 -12.46 -85.23
N ASP A 297 -17.46 -11.68 -86.08
CA ASP A 297 -17.87 -11.90 -87.47
C ASP A 297 -18.62 -13.17 -87.93
N ARG A 298 -19.76 -12.96 -88.60
CA ARG A 298 -19.94 -13.27 -90.04
C ARG A 298 -21.35 -12.92 -90.59
N TRP A 299 -21.32 -12.12 -91.67
CA TRP A 299 -22.35 -11.83 -92.69
C TRP A 299 -23.58 -11.01 -92.28
#